data_AF-A0A954ZNA9-F1
#
_entry.id   AF-A0A954ZNA9-F1
#
_cell.length_a   1.000
_cell.length_b   1.000
_cell.length_c   1.000
_cell.angle_alpha   90.00
_cell.angle_beta   90.00
_cell.angle_gamma   90.00
#
_symmetry.space_group_name_H-M   'P 1'
#
loop_
_entity.id
_entity.type
_entity.pdbx_description
1 polymer ?
#
loop_
_entity_poly.entity_id
_entity_poly.type
_entity_poly.pdbx_seq_one_letter_code
_entity_poly.pdbx_strand_id
1 'polypeptide(L)'
;MGGDAGTIAADRELQRATTGVAEGTRFVIFVWFFAAFSLIHEIIDARHWVQDGVFAISGGVLSLVAACLVIAKPTSAVRLILLIVGLLIVKIDAMPFTPNHVLFTSLVCLLMLLALATRPRATSWPGWLARTAGPAIRAGVVVLYLFAVLHKLNSDYFNPNASCATTLFKELREYIPFVPTGSWINWPTILGSLATEFGLAIFLAVPRTRTLAIAYGLLFHGLLAFHPNVYVMSFSTLIIPLYSIFLPLECYERLAEMARDFRQRWPSSQLWNACRYAPLVLVIAVTAYVAIRIVMSGETSPSEMRLRVELTLRFFPRLIATGFVLMSSAAFFAAILTKPGLLRSFDRFRDPIRWPAAALCSLLVFNGFSPYLGTKTQTSFSMFSNLRTEAGRTNHFFMPTWLRISDETLDMVSIQKSSAETLKRYENTGELIPFFELRRAAANDHTSNFEIVYTPMGSDQPLTATRSGISDDEAMRVFEEPSLLMRKVVGFRGVPPLDEPCTCRH
;
A
#
# COMPACT_ATOMS: atom_id res chain seq x y z
N MET A 1 -57.77 9.03 14.54
CA MET A 1 -56.64 8.38 13.85
C MET A 1 -55.35 9.19 14.04
N GLY A 2 -54.84 9.30 15.27
CA GLY A 2 -53.69 10.18 15.60
C GLY A 2 -52.56 9.49 16.37
N GLY A 3 -52.59 8.16 16.51
CA GLY A 3 -51.66 7.40 17.36
C GLY A 3 -50.39 6.88 16.68
N ASP A 4 -50.29 6.87 15.35
CA ASP A 4 -49.22 6.13 14.65
C ASP A 4 -47.95 6.94 14.35
N ALA A 5 -48.03 8.27 14.30
CA ALA A 5 -46.88 9.09 13.88
C ALA A 5 -45.75 9.13 14.94
N GLY A 6 -46.10 9.15 16.23
CA GLY A 6 -45.12 9.17 17.33
C GLY A 6 -44.39 7.83 17.49
N THR A 7 -45.10 6.71 17.34
CA THR A 7 -44.57 5.36 17.45
C THR A 7 -43.61 5.05 16.29
N ILE A 8 -43.96 5.44 15.05
CA ILE A 8 -43.08 5.30 13.89
C ILE A 8 -41.82 6.16 14.00
N ALA A 9 -41.90 7.35 14.60
CA ALA A 9 -40.74 8.21 14.81
C ALA A 9 -39.79 7.63 15.87
N ALA A 10 -40.34 7.13 16.99
CA ALA A 10 -39.58 6.48 18.05
C ALA A 10 -38.91 5.18 17.58
N ASP A 11 -39.62 4.36 16.79
CA ASP A 11 -39.05 3.13 16.20
C ASP A 11 -37.92 3.44 15.21
N ARG A 12 -38.04 4.52 14.43
CA ARG A 12 -36.97 4.98 13.53
C ARG A 12 -35.75 5.51 14.29
N GLU A 13 -35.94 6.20 15.41
CA GLU A 13 -34.83 6.65 16.27
C GLU A 13 -34.14 5.46 16.95
N LEU A 14 -34.91 4.49 17.45
CA LEU A 14 -34.38 3.28 18.06
C LEU A 14 -33.60 2.42 17.05
N GLN A 15 -34.12 2.26 15.83
CA GLN A 15 -33.40 1.63 14.72
C GLN A 15 -32.12 2.39 14.37
N ARG A 16 -32.15 3.72 14.27
CA ARG A 16 -30.94 4.53 14.00
C ARG A 16 -29.89 4.42 15.11
N ALA A 17 -30.32 4.37 16.36
CA ALA A 17 -29.44 4.22 17.51
C ALA A 17 -28.76 2.83 17.51
N THR A 18 -29.53 1.77 17.30
CA THR A 18 -29.01 0.39 17.22
C THR A 18 -28.08 0.19 16.02
N THR A 19 -28.43 0.70 14.83
CA THR A 19 -27.53 0.66 13.66
C THR A 19 -26.25 1.47 13.89
N GLY A 20 -26.34 2.63 14.56
CA GLY A 20 -25.18 3.46 14.86
C GLY A 20 -24.19 2.82 15.84
N VAL A 21 -24.68 2.05 16.82
CA VAL A 21 -23.85 1.26 17.75
C VAL A 21 -23.17 0.10 17.02
N ALA A 22 -23.92 -0.62 16.19
CA ALA A 22 -23.41 -1.70 15.35
C ALA A 22 -22.28 -1.22 14.41
N GLU A 23 -22.52 -0.15 13.67
CA GLU A 23 -21.54 0.49 12.78
C GLU A 23 -20.29 0.95 13.54
N GLY A 24 -20.48 1.51 14.73
CA GLY A 24 -19.37 1.92 15.60
C GLY A 24 -18.49 0.74 15.99
N THR A 25 -19.06 -0.40 16.36
CA THR A 25 -18.31 -1.62 16.68
C THR A 25 -17.47 -2.11 15.49
N ARG A 26 -18.03 -2.12 14.28
CA ARG A 26 -17.28 -2.51 13.07
C ARG A 26 -16.05 -1.63 12.86
N PHE A 27 -16.22 -0.32 13.01
CA PHE A 27 -15.13 0.62 12.78
C PHE A 27 -14.05 0.55 13.87
N VAL A 28 -14.40 0.22 15.12
CA VAL A 28 -13.41 -0.05 16.17
C VAL A 28 -12.55 -1.27 15.81
N ILE A 29 -13.15 -2.32 15.24
CA ILE A 29 -12.43 -3.52 14.80
C ILE A 29 -11.55 -3.22 13.58
N PHE A 30 -12.06 -2.43 12.62
CA PHE A 30 -11.25 -1.89 11.52
C PHE A 30 -10.03 -1.14 12.05
N VAL A 31 -10.21 -0.21 13.00
CA VAL A 31 -9.12 0.56 13.61
C VAL A 31 -8.11 -0.35 14.31
N TRP A 32 -8.56 -1.42 14.97
CA TRP A 32 -7.66 -2.39 15.59
C TRP A 32 -6.80 -3.11 14.55
N PHE A 33 -7.40 -3.65 13.48
CA PHE A 33 -6.66 -4.30 12.40
C PHE A 33 -5.75 -3.31 11.66
N PHE A 34 -6.19 -2.06 11.50
CA PHE A 34 -5.41 -1.00 10.86
C PHE A 34 -4.17 -0.65 11.68
N ALA A 35 -4.29 -0.60 13.02
CA ALA A 35 -3.16 -0.43 13.91
C ALA A 35 -2.22 -1.64 13.90
N ALA A 36 -2.76 -2.87 13.86
CA ALA A 36 -1.94 -4.08 13.73
C ALA A 36 -1.16 -4.12 12.41
N PHE A 37 -1.82 -3.79 11.29
CA PHE A 37 -1.16 -3.58 10.00
C PHE A 37 -0.06 -2.52 10.09
N SER A 38 -0.37 -1.35 10.66
CA SER A 38 0.57 -0.23 10.75
C SER A 38 1.81 -0.63 11.55
N LEU A 39 1.63 -1.33 12.68
CA LEU A 39 2.73 -1.85 13.48
C LEU A 39 3.63 -2.78 12.67
N ILE A 40 3.05 -3.74 11.93
CA ILE A 40 3.82 -4.69 11.12
C ILE A 40 4.54 -3.97 9.96
N HIS A 41 3.84 -3.05 9.29
CA HIS A 41 4.39 -2.26 8.19
C HIS A 41 5.61 -1.45 8.65
N GLU A 42 5.49 -0.73 9.77
CA GLU A 42 6.58 0.10 10.28
C GLU A 42 7.76 -0.75 10.78
N ILE A 43 7.54 -1.95 11.34
CA ILE A 43 8.64 -2.89 11.67
C ILE A 43 9.36 -3.35 10.40
N ILE A 44 8.62 -3.65 9.34
CA ILE A 44 9.17 -4.05 8.04
C ILE A 44 9.95 -2.89 7.39
N ASP A 45 9.45 -1.67 7.53
CA ASP A 45 9.97 -0.46 6.89
C ASP A 45 11.10 0.22 7.70
N ALA A 46 11.37 -0.26 8.91
CA ALA A 46 12.33 0.35 9.86
C ALA A 46 13.74 0.55 9.28
N ARG A 47 14.14 -0.25 8.29
CA ARG A 47 15.42 -0.08 7.56
C ARG A 47 15.49 1.28 6.86
N HIS A 48 14.40 1.71 6.22
CA HIS A 48 14.40 2.95 5.44
C HIS A 48 14.49 4.17 6.35
N TRP A 49 13.92 4.13 7.56
CA TRP A 49 14.04 5.27 8.49
C TRP A 49 15.48 5.62 8.84
N VAL A 50 16.33 4.60 9.00
CA VAL A 50 17.75 4.79 9.31
C VAL A 50 18.47 5.47 8.15
N GLN A 51 18.05 5.19 6.91
CA GLN A 51 18.61 5.79 5.70
C GLN A 51 18.09 7.22 5.48
N ASP A 52 16.82 7.47 5.80
CA ASP A 52 16.12 8.74 5.55
C ASP A 52 16.38 9.79 6.65
N GLY A 53 16.93 9.38 7.81
CA GLY A 53 17.44 10.27 8.84
C GLY A 53 16.47 10.56 10.00
N VAL A 54 16.80 11.58 10.80
CA VAL A 54 16.19 11.83 12.13
C VAL A 54 14.67 12.03 12.06
N PHE A 55 14.17 12.66 10.99
CA PHE A 55 12.75 12.92 10.82
C PHE A 55 11.95 11.63 10.61
N ALA A 56 12.43 10.76 9.71
CA ALA A 56 11.85 9.45 9.46
C ALA A 56 11.91 8.55 10.71
N ILE A 57 13.01 8.57 11.45
CA ILE A 57 13.14 7.85 12.73
C ILE A 57 12.08 8.33 13.73
N SER A 58 11.93 9.64 13.89
CA SER A 58 11.00 10.22 14.86
C SER A 58 9.54 9.87 14.53
N GLY A 59 9.16 9.97 13.25
CA GLY A 59 7.83 9.58 12.79
C GLY A 59 7.58 8.06 12.89
N GLY A 60 8.58 7.24 12.60
CA GLY A 60 8.53 5.79 12.71
C GLY A 60 8.34 5.32 14.15
N VAL A 61 9.10 5.88 15.09
CA VAL A 61 8.93 5.59 16.52
C VAL A 61 7.56 6.04 17.02
N LEU A 62 7.10 7.23 16.63
CA LEU A 62 5.78 7.72 16.98
C LEU A 62 4.66 6.78 16.49
N SER A 63 4.73 6.35 15.23
CA SER A 63 3.74 5.45 14.63
C SER A 63 3.75 4.06 15.27
N LEU A 64 4.92 3.48 15.57
CA LEU A 64 5.04 2.20 16.30
C LEU A 64 4.39 2.27 17.69
N VAL A 65 4.74 3.28 18.48
CA VAL A 65 4.20 3.45 19.84
C VAL A 65 2.69 3.71 19.77
N ALA A 66 2.25 4.60 18.88
CA ALA A 66 0.84 4.92 18.72
C ALA A 66 0.03 3.69 18.27
N ALA A 67 0.55 2.85 17.36
CA ALA A 67 -0.08 1.62 16.93
C ALA A 67 -0.31 0.66 18.13
N CYS A 68 0.71 0.44 18.95
CA CYS A 68 0.58 -0.35 20.18
C CYS A 68 -0.49 0.22 21.14
N LEU A 69 -0.53 1.54 21.31
CA LEU A 69 -1.51 2.21 22.17
C LEU A 69 -2.94 2.08 21.62
N VAL A 70 -3.13 2.13 20.29
CA VAL A 70 -4.43 1.90 19.63
C VAL A 70 -4.85 0.44 19.81
N ILE A 71 -3.97 -0.54 19.60
CA ILE A 71 -4.26 -1.96 19.82
C ILE A 71 -4.74 -2.20 21.27
N ALA A 72 -4.10 -1.55 22.25
CA ALA A 72 -4.47 -1.66 23.66
C ALA A 72 -5.83 -1.01 23.99
N LYS A 73 -6.24 0.04 23.27
CA LYS A 73 -7.53 0.73 23.45
C LYS A 73 -8.02 1.35 22.13
N PRO A 74 -8.65 0.57 21.24
CA PRO A 74 -9.03 1.02 19.90
C PRO A 74 -10.20 2.01 19.91
N THR A 75 -10.82 2.24 21.07
CA THR A 75 -11.90 3.20 21.29
C THR A 75 -11.41 4.64 21.59
N SER A 76 -10.10 4.87 21.64
CA SER A 76 -9.52 6.20 21.89
C SER A 76 -9.21 6.96 20.61
N ALA A 77 -9.97 8.03 20.31
CA ALA A 77 -9.73 8.89 19.15
C ALA A 77 -8.35 9.57 19.18
N VAL A 78 -7.86 9.97 20.36
CA VAL A 78 -6.54 10.62 20.49
C VAL A 78 -5.42 9.68 20.06
N ARG A 79 -5.49 8.41 20.45
CA ARG A 79 -4.47 7.40 20.07
C ARG A 79 -4.49 7.14 18.57
N LEU A 80 -5.69 7.10 17.99
CA LEU A 80 -5.86 6.98 16.54
C LEU A 80 -5.28 8.20 15.80
N ILE A 81 -5.52 9.42 16.30
CA ILE A 81 -4.96 10.64 15.70
C ILE A 81 -3.43 10.62 15.77
N LEU A 82 -2.83 10.23 16.90
CA LEU A 82 -1.37 10.09 17.03
C LEU A 82 -0.80 9.08 16.03
N LEU A 83 -1.47 7.93 15.85
CA LEU A 83 -1.08 6.93 14.86
C LEU A 83 -1.13 7.53 13.44
N ILE A 84 -2.24 8.16 13.08
CA ILE A 84 -2.41 8.75 11.75
C ILE A 84 -1.37 9.84 11.48
N VAL A 85 -1.14 10.73 12.43
CA VAL A 85 -0.15 11.81 12.30
C VAL A 85 1.26 11.23 12.14
N GLY A 86 1.63 10.24 12.96
CA GLY A 86 2.92 9.55 12.83
C GLY A 86 3.11 8.91 11.46
N LEU A 87 2.09 8.19 10.96
CA LEU A 87 2.11 7.60 9.61
C LEU A 87 2.26 8.67 8.53
N LEU A 88 1.50 9.76 8.57
CA LEU A 88 1.58 10.80 7.53
C LEU A 88 2.92 11.52 7.52
N ILE A 89 3.51 11.79 8.70
CA ILE A 89 4.83 12.44 8.83
C ILE A 89 5.91 11.64 8.10
N VAL A 90 6.01 10.33 8.36
CA VAL A 90 7.02 9.46 7.72
C VAL A 90 6.83 9.44 6.21
N LYS A 91 5.59 9.30 5.75
CA LYS A 91 5.34 9.05 4.32
C LYS A 91 5.39 10.32 3.47
N ILE A 92 5.13 11.50 4.02
CA ILE A 92 5.31 12.78 3.30
C ILE A 92 6.79 13.00 2.94
N ASP A 93 7.70 12.60 3.83
CA ASP A 93 9.13 12.75 3.58
C ASP A 93 9.60 11.83 2.45
N ALA A 94 9.14 10.57 2.47
CA ALA A 94 9.45 9.56 1.46
C ALA A 94 8.81 9.82 0.07
N MET A 95 7.86 10.74 -0.07
CA MET A 95 7.29 11.08 -1.37
C MET A 95 8.36 11.70 -2.29
N PRO A 96 8.36 11.36 -3.60
CA PRO A 96 7.34 10.59 -4.33
C PRO A 96 7.58 9.08 -4.38
N PHE A 97 8.72 8.60 -3.88
CA PHE A 97 9.20 7.22 -4.04
C PHE A 97 8.56 6.27 -3.02
N THR A 98 7.24 6.16 -3.08
CA THR A 98 6.47 5.30 -2.16
C THR A 98 5.72 4.21 -2.93
N PRO A 99 5.60 2.99 -2.35
CA PRO A 99 4.74 1.97 -2.91
C PRO A 99 3.28 2.40 -2.99
N ASN A 100 2.55 1.85 -3.96
CA ASN A 100 1.12 2.15 -4.19
C ASN A 100 0.23 1.98 -2.94
N HIS A 101 0.48 0.94 -2.14
CA HIS A 101 -0.29 0.69 -0.92
C HIS A 101 -0.02 1.73 0.18
N VAL A 102 1.14 2.38 0.17
CA VAL A 102 1.47 3.47 1.09
C VAL A 102 0.65 4.71 0.74
N LEU A 103 0.58 5.10 -0.53
CA LEU A 103 -0.30 6.18 -0.99
C LEU A 103 -1.76 5.92 -0.62
N PHE A 104 -2.24 4.68 -0.85
CA PHE A 104 -3.59 4.30 -0.48
C PHE A 104 -3.82 4.40 1.04
N THR A 105 -2.85 3.97 1.85
CA THR A 105 -2.90 4.09 3.32
C THR A 105 -2.94 5.56 3.75
N SER A 106 -2.14 6.44 3.15
CA SER A 106 -2.19 7.88 3.41
C SER A 106 -3.57 8.46 3.10
N LEU A 107 -4.24 8.02 2.03
CA LEU A 107 -5.61 8.44 1.74
C LEU A 107 -6.60 7.99 2.82
N VAL A 108 -6.52 6.72 3.25
CA VAL A 108 -7.36 6.19 4.33
C VAL A 108 -7.17 6.99 5.62
N CYS A 109 -5.92 7.33 5.94
CA CYS A 109 -5.57 8.23 7.04
C CYS A 109 -6.21 9.62 6.91
N LEU A 110 -6.12 10.25 5.74
CA LEU A 110 -6.72 11.57 5.47
C LEU A 110 -8.26 11.52 5.58
N LEU A 111 -8.89 10.47 5.05
CA LEU A 111 -10.34 10.26 5.17
C LEU A 111 -10.77 10.15 6.64
N MET A 112 -10.02 9.41 7.47
CA MET A 112 -10.29 9.30 8.90
C MET A 112 -10.10 10.63 9.64
N LEU A 113 -9.03 11.38 9.35
CA LEU A 113 -8.81 12.71 9.95
C LEU A 113 -9.91 13.69 9.59
N LEU A 114 -10.29 13.75 8.31
CA LEU A 114 -11.34 14.63 7.82
C LEU A 114 -12.70 14.30 8.47
N ALA A 115 -12.99 13.02 8.61
CA ALA A 115 -14.18 12.57 9.32
C ALA A 115 -14.13 12.91 10.82
N LEU A 116 -12.99 12.75 11.50
CA LEU A 116 -12.83 13.15 12.91
C LEU A 116 -12.95 14.67 13.09
N ALA A 117 -12.39 15.46 12.19
CA ALA A 117 -12.43 16.92 12.21
C ALA A 117 -13.84 17.49 11.99
N THR A 118 -14.65 16.81 11.18
CA THR A 118 -16.04 17.20 10.88
C THR A 118 -17.07 16.56 11.81
N ARG A 119 -16.63 15.86 12.87
CA ARG A 119 -17.51 15.12 13.77
C ARG A 119 -18.34 16.05 14.66
N PRO A 120 -19.69 15.91 14.67
CA PRO A 120 -20.54 16.58 15.65
C PRO A 120 -20.26 16.08 17.08
N ARG A 121 -20.17 16.98 18.06
CA ARG A 121 -19.82 16.65 19.46
C ARG A 121 -20.72 15.56 20.08
N ALA A 122 -22.02 15.57 19.75
CA ALA A 122 -23.01 14.63 20.27
C ALA A 122 -22.91 13.21 19.68
N THR A 123 -22.08 12.98 18.67
CA THR A 123 -21.98 11.68 18.00
C THR A 123 -20.75 10.89 18.44
N SER A 124 -20.89 9.59 18.60
CA SER A 124 -19.75 8.70 18.84
C SER A 124 -18.79 8.76 17.64
N TRP A 125 -17.49 8.86 17.90
CA TRP A 125 -16.51 8.92 16.82
C TRP A 125 -16.47 7.66 15.96
N PRO A 126 -16.62 6.42 16.49
CA PRO A 126 -16.57 5.23 15.63
C PRO A 126 -17.76 5.16 14.67
N GLY A 127 -18.97 5.46 15.17
CA GLY A 127 -20.17 5.48 14.34
C GLY A 127 -20.12 6.61 13.30
N TRP A 128 -19.55 7.76 13.66
CA TRP A 128 -19.35 8.84 12.69
C TRP A 128 -18.36 8.46 11.58
N LEU A 129 -17.20 7.90 11.93
CA LEU A 129 -16.22 7.42 10.95
C LEU A 129 -16.81 6.36 10.01
N ALA A 130 -17.58 5.40 10.56
CA ALA A 130 -18.23 4.35 9.78
C ALA A 130 -19.11 4.90 8.67
N ARG A 131 -19.87 5.97 8.95
CA ARG A 131 -20.78 6.62 8.00
C ARG A 131 -20.10 7.59 7.04
N THR A 132 -18.97 8.18 7.43
CA THR A 132 -18.34 9.27 6.67
C THR A 132 -17.10 8.83 5.89
N ALA A 133 -16.17 8.14 6.55
CA ALA A 133 -14.97 7.60 5.92
C ALA A 133 -15.23 6.23 5.30
N GLY A 134 -16.08 5.41 5.92
CA GLY A 134 -16.33 4.03 5.51
C GLY A 134 -16.75 3.85 4.03
N PRO A 135 -17.75 4.59 3.52
CA PRO A 135 -18.13 4.49 2.10
C PRO A 135 -16.99 4.84 1.14
N ALA A 136 -16.22 5.87 1.46
CA ALA A 136 -15.08 6.31 0.65
C ALA A 136 -13.92 5.32 0.65
N ILE A 137 -13.59 4.74 1.82
CA ILE A 137 -12.58 3.68 1.93
C ILE A 137 -12.98 2.48 1.07
N ARG A 138 -14.24 2.03 1.15
CA ARG A 138 -14.75 0.92 0.33
C ARG A 138 -14.67 1.21 -1.16
N ALA A 139 -15.12 2.39 -1.58
CA ALA A 139 -15.03 2.83 -2.97
C ALA A 139 -13.56 2.86 -3.43
N GLY A 140 -12.65 3.37 -2.60
CA GLY A 140 -11.22 3.38 -2.86
C GLY A 140 -10.64 1.98 -3.09
N VAL A 141 -11.04 0.98 -2.30
CA VAL A 141 -10.59 -0.43 -2.49
C VAL A 141 -11.05 -0.97 -3.84
N VAL A 142 -12.31 -0.74 -4.21
CA VAL A 142 -12.84 -1.16 -5.52
C VAL A 142 -12.09 -0.48 -6.66
N VAL A 143 -11.87 0.83 -6.56
CA VAL A 143 -11.12 1.59 -7.56
C VAL A 143 -9.68 1.09 -7.68
N LEU A 144 -9.02 0.79 -6.55
CA LEU A 144 -7.66 0.22 -6.54
C LEU A 144 -7.61 -1.10 -7.33
N TYR A 145 -8.55 -2.01 -7.12
CA TYR A 145 -8.61 -3.26 -7.89
C TYR A 145 -8.93 -3.04 -9.37
N LEU A 146 -9.85 -2.11 -9.68
CA LEU A 146 -10.17 -1.77 -11.08
C LEU A 146 -8.94 -1.24 -11.83
N PHE A 147 -8.15 -0.36 -11.23
CA PHE A 147 -6.92 0.12 -11.84
C PHE A 147 -5.83 -0.95 -11.90
N ALA A 148 -5.72 -1.81 -10.88
CA ALA A 148 -4.78 -2.93 -10.93
C ALA A 148 -5.05 -3.85 -12.14
N VAL A 149 -6.32 -4.12 -12.44
CA VAL A 149 -6.74 -4.86 -13.64
C VAL A 149 -6.48 -4.06 -14.89
N LEU A 150 -6.94 -2.80 -14.94
CA LEU A 150 -6.82 -1.94 -16.11
C LEU A 150 -5.37 -1.85 -16.57
N HIS A 151 -4.44 -1.59 -15.66
CA HIS A 151 -3.03 -1.49 -16.00
C HIS A 151 -2.43 -2.79 -16.52
N LYS A 152 -2.98 -3.96 -16.18
CA LYS A 152 -2.56 -5.28 -16.68
C LYS A 152 -3.12 -5.61 -18.07
N LEU A 153 -4.05 -4.83 -18.62
CA LEU A 153 -4.61 -5.02 -19.96
C LEU A 153 -3.68 -4.44 -21.05
N ASN A 154 -2.47 -5.00 -21.13
CA ASN A 154 -1.43 -4.59 -22.08
C ASN A 154 -0.67 -5.80 -22.66
N SER A 155 0.00 -5.62 -23.79
CA SER A 155 0.66 -6.71 -24.52
C SER A 155 1.76 -7.43 -23.72
N ASP A 156 2.52 -6.70 -22.90
CA ASP A 156 3.65 -7.26 -22.17
C ASP A 156 3.21 -8.08 -20.95
N TYR A 157 2.08 -7.73 -20.34
CA TYR A 157 1.47 -8.55 -19.29
C TYR A 157 0.99 -9.91 -19.82
N PHE A 158 0.54 -9.95 -21.07
CA PHE A 158 0.12 -11.16 -21.78
C PHE A 158 1.28 -11.85 -22.53
N ASN A 159 2.52 -11.46 -22.28
CA ASN A 159 3.72 -12.13 -22.79
C ASN A 159 4.30 -13.06 -21.72
N PRO A 160 4.22 -14.41 -21.86
CA PRO A 160 4.73 -15.36 -20.86
C PRO A 160 6.22 -15.23 -20.52
N ASN A 161 7.01 -14.56 -21.37
CA ASN A 161 8.44 -14.36 -21.14
C ASN A 161 8.76 -13.08 -20.38
N ALA A 162 7.85 -12.09 -20.38
CA ALA A 162 8.07 -10.78 -19.73
C ALA A 162 7.08 -10.49 -18.58
N SER A 163 5.96 -11.22 -18.52
CA SER A 163 4.84 -10.93 -17.63
C SER A 163 5.24 -10.95 -16.16
N CYS A 164 4.86 -9.90 -15.45
CA CYS A 164 5.01 -9.77 -14.01
C CYS A 164 4.39 -10.91 -13.22
N ALA A 165 3.26 -11.46 -13.66
CA ALA A 165 2.66 -12.60 -12.99
C ALA A 165 3.62 -13.79 -12.99
N THR A 166 4.25 -14.06 -14.14
CA THR A 166 5.19 -15.18 -14.29
C THR A 166 6.48 -14.95 -13.50
N THR A 167 6.99 -13.71 -13.46
CA THR A 167 8.17 -13.35 -12.67
C THR A 167 7.92 -13.56 -11.17
N LEU A 168 6.84 -13.00 -10.64
CA LEU A 168 6.46 -13.17 -9.23
C LEU A 168 6.23 -14.65 -8.86
N PHE A 169 5.63 -15.42 -9.76
CA PHE A 169 5.43 -16.85 -9.53
C PHE A 169 6.75 -17.63 -9.49
N LYS A 170 7.72 -17.28 -10.35
CA LYS A 170 9.07 -17.85 -10.33
C LYS A 170 9.79 -17.50 -9.03
N GLU A 171 9.69 -16.25 -8.58
CA GLU A 171 10.24 -15.83 -7.28
C GLU A 171 9.62 -16.65 -6.15
N LEU A 172 8.31 -16.83 -6.11
CA LEU A 172 7.65 -17.66 -5.09
C LEU A 172 8.18 -19.11 -5.08
N ARG A 173 8.43 -19.69 -6.25
CA ARG A 173 8.95 -21.05 -6.40
C ARG A 173 10.34 -21.22 -5.79
N GLU A 174 11.20 -20.20 -5.84
CA GLU A 174 12.53 -20.26 -5.21
C GLU A 174 12.44 -20.45 -3.69
N TYR A 175 11.30 -20.09 -3.09
CA TYR A 175 11.06 -20.22 -1.64
C TYR A 175 10.15 -21.40 -1.29
N ILE A 176 9.34 -21.89 -2.22
CA ILE A 176 8.34 -22.93 -1.97
C ILE A 176 8.54 -24.10 -2.95
N PRO A 177 9.18 -25.20 -2.53
CA PRO A 177 9.64 -26.26 -3.44
C PRO A 177 8.53 -27.11 -4.07
N PHE A 178 7.30 -27.07 -3.53
CA PHE A 178 6.16 -27.84 -4.04
C PHE A 178 5.31 -27.07 -5.06
N VAL A 179 5.70 -25.84 -5.43
CA VAL A 179 5.01 -25.07 -6.48
C VAL A 179 5.25 -25.72 -7.85
N PRO A 180 4.20 -25.93 -8.68
CA PRO A 180 4.32 -26.60 -9.98
C PRO A 180 5.40 -26.02 -10.89
N THR A 181 6.06 -26.91 -11.63
CA THR A 181 7.16 -26.55 -12.53
C THR A 181 6.78 -26.89 -13.97
N GLY A 182 6.95 -25.93 -14.88
CA GLY A 182 6.64 -26.10 -16.31
C GLY A 182 6.14 -24.80 -16.95
N SER A 183 6.44 -24.58 -18.23
CA SER A 183 6.02 -23.37 -18.96
C SER A 183 4.50 -23.24 -19.09
N TRP A 184 3.77 -24.36 -19.01
CA TRP A 184 2.32 -24.39 -19.02
C TRP A 184 1.68 -23.59 -17.87
N ILE A 185 2.40 -23.37 -16.76
CA ILE A 185 1.88 -22.61 -15.60
C ILE A 185 1.80 -21.11 -15.88
N ASN A 186 2.54 -20.61 -16.88
CA ASN A 186 2.62 -19.17 -17.15
C ASN A 186 1.24 -18.57 -17.46
N TRP A 187 0.47 -19.22 -18.34
CA TRP A 187 -0.87 -18.75 -18.72
C TRP A 187 -1.88 -18.80 -17.56
N PRO A 188 -2.02 -19.91 -16.81
CA PRO A 188 -2.82 -19.95 -15.59
C PRO A 188 -2.45 -18.86 -14.59
N THR A 189 -1.16 -18.55 -14.42
CA THR A 189 -0.74 -17.48 -13.51
C THR A 189 -1.16 -16.11 -14.03
N ILE A 190 -0.91 -15.79 -15.30
CA ILE A 190 -1.30 -14.53 -15.94
C ILE A 190 -2.82 -14.31 -15.84
N LEU A 191 -3.59 -15.29 -16.31
CA LEU A 191 -5.05 -15.20 -16.35
C LEU A 191 -5.63 -15.29 -14.94
N GLY A 192 -5.04 -16.10 -14.07
CA GLY A 192 -5.47 -16.29 -12.69
C GLY A 192 -5.33 -15.04 -11.85
N SER A 193 -4.20 -14.34 -11.91
CA SER A 193 -4.04 -13.06 -11.19
C SER A 193 -4.98 -11.98 -11.73
N LEU A 194 -5.14 -11.89 -13.07
CA LEU A 194 -6.05 -10.93 -13.68
C LEU A 194 -7.52 -11.21 -13.30
N ALA A 195 -7.95 -12.47 -13.40
CA ALA A 195 -9.29 -12.90 -13.02
C ALA A 195 -9.54 -12.71 -11.53
N THR A 196 -8.53 -12.92 -10.68
CA THR A 196 -8.63 -12.70 -9.24
C THR A 196 -8.92 -11.23 -8.94
N GLU A 197 -8.09 -10.32 -9.46
CA GLU A 197 -8.23 -8.89 -9.22
C GLU A 197 -9.54 -8.33 -9.80
N PHE A 198 -9.92 -8.79 -11.01
CA PHE A 198 -11.18 -8.39 -11.64
C PHE A 198 -12.39 -8.93 -10.87
N GLY A 199 -12.35 -10.20 -10.47
CA GLY A 199 -13.37 -10.81 -9.62
C GLY A 199 -13.53 -10.06 -8.30
N LEU A 200 -12.43 -9.67 -7.65
CA LEU A 200 -12.46 -8.88 -6.42
C LEU A 200 -13.08 -7.49 -6.64
N ALA A 201 -12.72 -6.79 -7.72
CA ALA A 201 -13.31 -5.50 -8.05
C ALA A 201 -14.84 -5.59 -8.18
N ILE A 202 -15.33 -6.56 -8.97
CA ILE A 202 -16.76 -6.73 -9.24
C ILE A 202 -17.51 -7.25 -8.00
N PHE A 203 -16.98 -8.28 -7.33
CA PHE A 203 -17.68 -8.91 -6.21
C PHE A 203 -17.69 -8.05 -4.95
N LEU A 204 -16.70 -7.18 -4.73
CA LEU A 204 -16.75 -6.19 -3.64
C LEU A 204 -17.72 -5.03 -3.93
N ALA A 205 -17.84 -4.63 -5.20
CA ALA A 205 -18.76 -3.59 -5.63
C ALA A 205 -20.23 -4.01 -5.41
N VAL A 206 -20.56 -5.27 -5.70
CA VAL A 206 -21.92 -5.81 -5.55
C VAL A 206 -22.16 -6.28 -4.10
N PRO A 207 -23.10 -5.66 -3.34
CA PRO A 207 -23.27 -5.97 -1.92
C PRO A 207 -23.53 -7.44 -1.59
N ARG A 208 -24.22 -8.16 -2.47
CA ARG A 208 -24.59 -9.57 -2.29
C ARG A 208 -23.41 -10.54 -2.40
N THR A 209 -22.32 -10.13 -3.04
CA THR A 209 -21.16 -11.00 -3.30
C THR A 209 -19.97 -10.69 -2.41
N ARG A 210 -20.06 -9.69 -1.53
CA ARG A 210 -18.93 -9.21 -0.71
C ARG A 210 -18.33 -10.27 0.18
N THR A 211 -19.15 -11.05 0.90
CA THR A 211 -18.64 -12.11 1.79
C THR A 211 -17.86 -13.16 0.98
N LEU A 212 -18.34 -13.52 -0.22
CA LEU A 212 -17.63 -14.41 -1.13
C LEU A 212 -16.33 -13.78 -1.64
N ALA A 213 -16.36 -12.50 -2.02
CA ALA A 213 -15.18 -11.75 -2.44
C ALA A 213 -14.10 -11.72 -1.35
N ILE A 214 -14.49 -11.48 -0.10
CA ILE A 214 -13.60 -11.47 1.05
C ILE A 214 -13.02 -12.86 1.26
N ALA A 215 -13.84 -13.91 1.31
CA ALA A 215 -13.34 -15.29 1.44
C ALA A 215 -12.32 -15.62 0.34
N TYR A 216 -12.66 -15.35 -0.92
CA TYR A 216 -11.76 -15.57 -2.04
C TYR A 216 -10.47 -14.74 -1.96
N GLY A 217 -10.59 -13.46 -1.62
CA GLY A 217 -9.46 -12.56 -1.46
C GLY A 217 -8.54 -12.94 -0.30
N LEU A 218 -9.08 -13.42 0.82
CA LEU A 218 -8.28 -13.91 1.95
C LEU A 218 -7.46 -15.15 1.56
N LEU A 219 -8.03 -16.06 0.76
CA LEU A 219 -7.28 -17.18 0.21
C LEU A 219 -6.11 -16.69 -0.65
N PHE A 220 -6.39 -15.76 -1.58
CA PHE A 220 -5.36 -15.18 -2.45
C PHE A 220 -4.24 -14.49 -1.67
N HIS A 221 -4.59 -13.61 -0.72
CA HIS A 221 -3.61 -12.92 0.11
C HIS A 221 -2.91 -13.83 1.12
N GLY A 222 -3.55 -14.91 1.57
CA GLY A 222 -2.92 -15.95 2.36
C GLY A 222 -1.78 -16.64 1.60
N LEU A 223 -1.97 -16.90 0.30
CA LEU A 223 -0.92 -17.42 -0.57
C LEU A 223 0.18 -16.38 -0.83
N LEU A 224 -0.19 -15.13 -1.13
CA LEU A 224 0.76 -14.04 -1.35
C LEU A 224 1.57 -13.66 -0.10
N ALA A 225 1.07 -13.96 1.10
CA ALA A 225 1.78 -13.68 2.35
C ALA A 225 3.07 -14.49 2.52
N PHE A 226 3.29 -15.53 1.70
CA PHE A 226 4.55 -16.26 1.65
C PHE A 226 5.55 -15.70 0.63
N HIS A 227 5.14 -14.74 -0.19
CA HIS A 227 5.99 -14.19 -1.24
C HIS A 227 7.19 -13.45 -0.63
N PRO A 228 8.42 -13.62 -1.18
CA PRO A 228 9.63 -13.01 -0.64
C PRO A 228 9.67 -11.49 -0.76
N ASN A 229 8.97 -10.93 -1.75
CA ASN A 229 8.84 -9.48 -1.94
C ASN A 229 8.08 -8.83 -0.78
N VAL A 230 8.78 -7.93 -0.08
CA VAL A 230 8.31 -7.23 1.11
C VAL A 230 7.10 -6.35 0.84
N TYR A 231 7.01 -5.74 -0.34
CA TYR A 231 5.89 -4.88 -0.72
C TYR A 231 4.61 -5.68 -0.97
N VAL A 232 4.72 -6.89 -1.52
CA VAL A 232 3.59 -7.83 -1.70
C VAL A 232 3.03 -8.26 -0.34
N MET A 233 3.92 -8.57 0.59
CA MET A 233 3.56 -8.93 1.96
C MET A 233 2.91 -7.76 2.71
N SER A 234 3.50 -6.56 2.63
CA SER A 234 2.95 -5.33 3.21
C SER A 234 1.56 -4.99 2.67
N PHE A 235 1.31 -5.19 1.37
CA PHE A 235 -0.03 -5.03 0.81
C PHE A 235 -1.00 -6.10 1.35
N SER A 236 -0.56 -7.34 1.49
CA SER A 236 -1.39 -8.44 2.01
C SER A 236 -1.80 -8.21 3.47
N THR A 237 -0.93 -7.61 4.30
CA THR A 237 -1.29 -7.20 5.66
C THR A 237 -2.26 -6.03 5.69
N LEU A 238 -2.15 -5.06 4.76
CA LEU A 238 -3.10 -3.94 4.61
C LEU A 238 -4.49 -4.42 4.18
N ILE A 239 -4.59 -5.47 3.38
CA ILE A 239 -5.89 -5.95 2.90
C ILE A 239 -6.77 -6.50 4.03
N ILE A 240 -6.20 -7.01 5.13
CA ILE A 240 -6.96 -7.50 6.28
C ILE A 240 -7.88 -6.42 6.89
N PRO A 241 -7.38 -5.24 7.34
CA PRO A 241 -8.26 -4.17 7.78
C PRO A 241 -9.20 -3.71 6.68
N LEU A 242 -8.74 -3.58 5.43
CA LEU A 242 -9.59 -3.12 4.33
C LEU A 242 -10.76 -4.07 4.06
N TYR A 243 -10.58 -5.38 4.14
CA TYR A 243 -11.67 -6.35 4.01
C TYR A 243 -12.58 -6.36 5.22
N SER A 244 -12.06 -6.09 6.42
CA SER A 244 -12.90 -6.02 7.61
C SER A 244 -14.07 -5.03 7.40
N ILE A 245 -13.83 -3.87 6.78
CA ILE A 245 -14.86 -2.84 6.59
C ILE A 245 -16.02 -3.28 5.67
N PHE A 246 -15.84 -4.35 4.89
CA PHE A 246 -16.88 -4.94 4.03
C PHE A 246 -17.68 -6.06 4.70
N LEU A 247 -17.23 -6.56 5.87
CA LEU A 247 -17.89 -7.67 6.55
C LEU A 247 -19.27 -7.28 7.11
N PRO A 248 -20.25 -8.21 7.06
CA PRO A 248 -21.53 -8.07 7.75
C PRO A 248 -21.36 -7.96 9.27
N LEU A 249 -22.31 -7.31 9.97
CA LEU A 249 -22.24 -7.16 11.44
C LEU A 249 -22.14 -8.50 12.15
N GLU A 250 -22.89 -9.47 11.67
CA GLU A 250 -23.05 -10.80 12.21
C GLU A 250 -21.72 -11.58 12.20
N CYS A 251 -20.81 -11.24 11.27
CA CYS A 251 -19.45 -11.76 11.26
C CYS A 251 -18.65 -11.23 12.46
N TYR A 252 -18.81 -9.94 12.79
CA TYR A 252 -18.14 -9.34 13.94
C TYR A 252 -18.69 -9.86 15.27
N GLU A 253 -20.02 -10.05 15.35
CA GLU A 253 -20.64 -10.70 16.50
C GLU A 253 -20.07 -12.10 16.71
N ARG A 254 -19.90 -12.86 15.62
CA ARG A 254 -19.29 -14.19 15.67
C ARG A 254 -17.83 -14.15 16.11
N LEU A 255 -17.03 -13.22 15.58
CA LEU A 255 -15.65 -13.05 16.01
C LEU A 255 -15.57 -12.66 17.50
N ALA A 256 -16.49 -11.82 17.98
CA ALA A 256 -16.59 -11.45 19.38
C ALA A 256 -17.01 -12.63 20.27
N GLU A 257 -17.95 -13.47 19.83
CA GLU A 257 -18.30 -14.74 20.48
C GLU A 257 -17.07 -15.65 20.60
N MET A 258 -16.37 -15.90 19.49
CA MET A 258 -15.17 -16.75 19.48
C MET A 258 -14.09 -16.22 20.43
N ALA A 259 -13.89 -14.90 20.47
CA ALA A 259 -12.97 -14.26 21.40
C ALA A 259 -13.41 -14.40 22.87
N ARG A 260 -14.72 -14.30 23.16
CA ARG A 260 -15.27 -14.53 24.51
C ARG A 260 -15.11 -15.98 24.94
N ASP A 261 -15.42 -16.94 24.08
CA ASP A 261 -15.27 -18.38 24.34
C ASP A 261 -13.81 -18.72 24.62
N PHE A 262 -12.89 -18.18 23.82
CA PHE A 262 -11.46 -18.33 24.04
C PHE A 262 -11.02 -17.72 25.38
N ARG A 263 -11.53 -16.53 25.72
CA ARG A 263 -11.25 -15.85 26.99
C ARG A 263 -11.79 -16.62 28.20
N GLN A 264 -12.96 -17.25 28.09
CA GLN A 264 -13.55 -18.06 29.16
C GLN A 264 -12.71 -19.32 29.44
N ARG A 265 -12.09 -19.90 28.42
CA ARG A 265 -11.16 -21.03 28.57
C ARG A 265 -9.86 -20.66 29.29
N TRP A 266 -9.49 -19.37 29.32
CA TRP A 266 -8.28 -18.87 29.98
C TRP A 266 -8.60 -17.74 30.97
N PRO A 267 -9.19 -18.04 32.14
CA PRO A 267 -9.88 -17.05 32.98
C PRO A 267 -8.98 -16.03 33.70
N SER A 268 -7.64 -16.13 33.62
CA SER A 268 -6.75 -15.17 34.28
C SER A 268 -6.88 -13.77 33.66
N SER A 269 -7.66 -12.92 34.32
CA SER A 269 -7.89 -11.51 33.94
C SER A 269 -6.59 -10.70 33.92
N GLN A 270 -5.60 -11.09 34.73
CA GLN A 270 -4.26 -10.50 34.76
C GLN A 270 -3.47 -10.80 33.48
N LEU A 271 -3.49 -12.04 32.98
CA LEU A 271 -2.86 -12.41 31.71
C LEU A 271 -3.46 -11.62 30.55
N TRP A 272 -4.78 -11.45 30.51
CA TRP A 272 -5.43 -10.65 29.47
C TRP A 272 -5.08 -9.17 29.50
N ASN A 273 -4.97 -8.59 30.70
CA ASN A 273 -4.55 -7.20 30.85
C ASN A 273 -3.08 -7.02 30.43
N ALA A 274 -2.21 -8.00 30.70
CA ALA A 274 -0.83 -8.02 30.23
C ALA A 274 -0.74 -8.18 28.69
N CYS A 275 -1.56 -9.06 28.10
CA CYS A 275 -1.60 -9.28 26.64
C CYS A 275 -2.00 -8.03 25.85
N ARG A 276 -2.75 -7.08 26.43
CA ARG A 276 -3.09 -5.80 25.76
C ARG A 276 -1.86 -4.96 25.44
N TYR A 277 -0.81 -5.07 26.25
CA TYR A 277 0.45 -4.37 26.05
C TYR A 277 1.55 -5.29 25.51
N ALA A 278 1.24 -6.56 25.22
CA ALA A 278 2.19 -7.50 24.64
C ALA A 278 2.83 -6.99 23.33
N PRO A 279 2.13 -6.29 22.41
CA PRO A 279 2.77 -5.71 21.24
C PRO A 279 3.84 -4.67 21.62
N LEU A 280 3.57 -3.82 22.61
CA LEU A 280 4.53 -2.82 23.07
C LEU A 280 5.74 -3.49 23.73
N VAL A 281 5.50 -4.48 24.59
CA VAL A 281 6.57 -5.26 25.25
C VAL A 281 7.39 -6.01 24.21
N LEU A 282 6.76 -6.58 23.17
CA LEU A 282 7.45 -7.28 22.09
C LEU A 282 8.32 -6.31 21.28
N VAL A 283 7.82 -5.12 20.94
CA VAL A 283 8.62 -4.09 20.27
C VAL A 283 9.83 -3.73 21.14
N ILE A 284 9.62 -3.43 22.41
CA ILE A 284 10.72 -3.10 23.34
C ILE A 284 11.71 -4.27 23.45
N ALA A 285 11.24 -5.50 23.57
CA ALA A 285 12.07 -6.70 23.70
C ALA A 285 12.88 -6.98 22.42
N VAL A 286 12.28 -6.82 21.24
CA VAL A 286 12.98 -6.97 19.96
C VAL A 286 14.01 -5.87 19.78
N THR A 287 13.66 -4.62 20.08
CA THR A 287 14.61 -3.49 20.03
C THR A 287 15.77 -3.70 21.01
N ALA A 288 15.48 -4.11 22.25
CA ALA A 288 16.50 -4.41 23.26
C ALA A 288 17.37 -5.60 22.83
N TYR A 289 16.78 -6.66 22.29
CA TYR A 289 17.53 -7.81 21.76
C TYR A 289 18.47 -7.40 20.63
N VAL A 290 17.99 -6.60 19.66
CA VAL A 290 18.83 -6.07 18.57
C VAL A 290 19.96 -5.21 19.14
N ALA A 291 19.66 -4.30 20.07
CA ALA A 291 20.66 -3.45 20.71
C ALA A 291 21.71 -4.27 21.49
N ILE A 292 21.29 -5.26 22.26
CA ILE A 292 22.19 -6.18 22.99
C ILE A 292 23.04 -6.97 22.01
N ARG A 293 22.48 -7.48 20.90
CA ARG A 293 23.25 -8.21 19.88
C ARG A 293 24.27 -7.32 19.18
N ILE A 294 23.97 -6.04 18.98
CA ILE A 294 24.93 -5.04 18.44
C ILE A 294 26.06 -4.79 19.44
N VAL A 295 25.76 -4.68 20.74
CA VAL A 295 26.77 -4.42 21.79
C VAL A 295 27.62 -5.66 22.09
N MET A 296 27.00 -6.84 22.16
CA MET A 296 27.62 -8.11 22.56
C MET A 296 28.37 -8.81 21.42
N SER A 297 28.13 -8.44 20.15
CA SER A 297 28.80 -9.12 19.05
C SER A 297 30.32 -8.96 19.13
N GLY A 298 30.85 -7.85 19.69
CA GLY A 298 32.30 -7.61 19.74
C GLY A 298 32.98 -7.71 18.37
N GLU A 299 32.18 -7.72 17.30
CA GLU A 299 32.58 -8.04 15.93
C GLU A 299 33.21 -6.77 15.34
N THR A 300 34.50 -6.85 15.03
CA THR A 300 35.29 -5.73 14.50
C THR A 300 35.00 -5.43 13.04
N SER A 301 34.29 -6.31 12.31
CA SER A 301 33.95 -6.14 10.90
C SER A 301 32.52 -5.59 10.72
N PRO A 302 32.36 -4.36 10.18
CA PRO A 302 31.04 -3.77 9.94
C PRO A 302 30.14 -4.55 8.98
N SER A 303 30.67 -5.42 8.12
CA SER A 303 29.89 -6.13 7.10
C SER A 303 29.13 -7.34 7.65
N GLU A 304 29.72 -8.11 8.56
CA GLU A 304 29.09 -9.29 9.16
C GLU A 304 27.97 -8.90 10.14
N MET A 305 28.23 -7.85 10.93
CA MET A 305 27.23 -7.26 11.81
C MET A 305 26.02 -6.76 11.01
N ARG A 306 26.26 -6.04 9.90
CA ARG A 306 25.19 -5.60 8.99
C ARG A 306 24.39 -6.78 8.45
N LEU A 307 25.04 -7.85 7.99
CA LEU A 307 24.37 -9.03 7.45
C LEU A 307 23.48 -9.74 8.48
N ARG A 308 23.94 -9.89 9.72
CA ARG A 308 23.16 -10.55 10.80
C ARG A 308 21.98 -9.72 11.27
N VAL A 309 22.16 -8.41 11.40
CA VAL A 309 21.07 -7.47 11.70
C VAL A 309 20.05 -7.50 10.54
N GLU A 310 20.52 -7.46 9.30
CA GLU A 310 19.67 -7.56 8.10
C GLU A 310 18.87 -8.87 8.06
N LEU A 311 19.49 -10.02 8.34
CA LEU A 311 18.81 -11.32 8.39
C LEU A 311 17.75 -11.38 9.49
N THR A 312 18.06 -10.85 10.67
CA THR A 312 17.14 -10.80 11.82
C THR A 312 15.93 -9.90 11.53
N LEU A 313 16.19 -8.70 10.98
CA LEU A 313 15.16 -7.74 10.59
C LEU A 313 14.37 -8.19 9.35
N ARG A 314 14.89 -9.13 8.56
CA ARG A 314 14.12 -9.74 7.46
C ARG A 314 13.26 -10.92 7.91
N PHE A 315 13.76 -11.78 8.79
CA PHE A 315 13.06 -13.03 9.12
C PHE A 315 11.87 -12.82 10.06
N PHE A 316 12.07 -12.16 11.20
CA PHE A 316 11.02 -12.03 12.23
C PHE A 316 9.83 -11.19 11.78
N PRO A 317 10.01 -10.01 11.15
CA PRO A 317 8.87 -9.22 10.68
C PRO A 317 8.05 -9.94 9.62
N ARG A 318 8.71 -10.73 8.76
CA ARG A 318 8.02 -11.60 7.79
C ARG A 318 7.19 -12.67 8.48
N LEU A 319 7.76 -13.38 9.45
CA LEU A 319 7.02 -14.39 10.22
C LEU A 319 5.80 -13.79 10.91
N ILE A 320 5.95 -12.61 11.52
CA ILE A 320 4.84 -11.89 12.17
C ILE A 320 3.79 -11.48 11.15
N ALA A 321 4.19 -10.94 9.99
CA ALA A 321 3.29 -10.51 8.93
C ALA A 321 2.51 -11.68 8.33
N THR A 322 3.19 -12.76 7.94
CA THR A 322 2.56 -13.98 7.42
C THR A 322 1.63 -14.59 8.48
N GLY A 323 2.09 -14.71 9.73
CA GLY A 323 1.26 -15.18 10.84
C GLY A 323 0.00 -14.33 11.04
N PHE A 324 0.12 -13.01 11.02
CA PHE A 324 -1.02 -12.09 11.11
C PHE A 324 -2.02 -12.29 9.97
N VAL A 325 -1.56 -12.38 8.72
CA VAL A 325 -2.45 -12.62 7.57
C VAL A 325 -3.15 -13.97 7.69
N LEU A 326 -2.43 -15.05 7.99
CA LEU A 326 -2.99 -16.39 8.08
C LEU A 326 -3.97 -16.52 9.25
N MET A 327 -3.63 -16.02 10.44
CA MET A 327 -4.50 -16.07 11.61
C MET A 327 -5.77 -15.23 11.42
N SER A 328 -5.64 -14.02 10.87
CA SER A 328 -6.80 -13.17 10.58
C SER A 328 -7.69 -13.78 9.52
N SER A 329 -7.10 -14.35 8.47
CA SER A 329 -7.82 -15.08 7.42
C SER A 329 -8.56 -16.28 8.00
N ALA A 330 -7.89 -17.11 8.79
CA ALA A 330 -8.49 -18.27 9.45
C ALA A 330 -9.64 -17.89 10.38
N ALA A 331 -9.51 -16.79 11.14
CA ALA A 331 -10.58 -16.28 11.99
C ALA A 331 -11.80 -15.83 11.17
N PHE A 332 -11.59 -15.10 10.08
CA PHE A 332 -12.66 -14.68 9.18
C PHE A 332 -13.32 -15.87 8.48
N PHE A 333 -12.54 -16.84 7.99
CA PHE A 333 -13.06 -18.08 7.42
C PHE A 333 -13.87 -18.88 8.43
N ALA A 334 -13.37 -19.07 9.65
CA ALA A 334 -14.09 -19.77 10.70
C ALA A 334 -15.42 -19.07 11.03
N ALA A 335 -15.44 -17.73 11.07
CA ALA A 335 -16.68 -16.99 11.26
C ALA A 335 -17.68 -17.23 10.11
N ILE A 336 -17.22 -17.19 8.85
CA ILE A 336 -18.04 -17.43 7.65
C ILE A 336 -18.57 -18.88 7.61
N LEU A 337 -17.72 -19.87 7.89
CA LEU A 337 -18.08 -21.29 7.85
C LEU A 337 -19.03 -21.70 8.98
N THR A 338 -18.88 -21.11 10.18
CA THR A 338 -19.73 -21.43 11.32
C THR A 338 -21.10 -20.77 11.27
N LYS A 339 -21.29 -19.74 10.43
CA LYS A 339 -22.60 -19.14 10.15
C LYS A 339 -22.79 -18.99 8.63
N PRO A 340 -23.13 -20.06 7.88
CA PRO A 340 -23.28 -20.01 6.42
C PRO A 340 -24.31 -18.99 5.93
N GLY A 341 -25.28 -18.62 6.78
CA GLY A 341 -26.21 -17.51 6.53
C GLY A 341 -25.52 -16.18 6.23
N LEU A 342 -24.25 -15.99 6.64
CA LEU A 342 -23.42 -14.83 6.31
C LEU A 342 -23.13 -14.67 4.81
N LEU A 343 -23.14 -15.77 4.03
CA LEU A 343 -23.03 -15.70 2.58
C LEU A 343 -24.30 -15.11 1.93
N ARG A 344 -25.42 -15.16 2.65
CA ARG A 344 -26.71 -14.59 2.25
C ARG A 344 -27.01 -13.25 2.92
N SER A 345 -26.32 -12.91 4.01
CA SER A 345 -26.41 -11.60 4.65
C SER A 345 -25.72 -10.56 3.75
N PHE A 346 -26.42 -9.45 3.50
CA PHE A 346 -25.86 -8.33 2.78
C PHE A 346 -26.27 -7.02 3.46
N ASP A 347 -25.28 -6.26 3.89
CA ASP A 347 -25.51 -4.89 4.30
C ASP A 347 -25.56 -3.98 3.08
N ARG A 348 -26.75 -3.42 2.83
CA ARG A 348 -26.85 -2.24 1.96
C ARG A 348 -26.34 -1.06 2.75
N PHE A 349 -25.05 -0.75 2.59
CA PHE A 349 -24.50 0.53 3.05
C PHE A 349 -25.23 1.64 2.31
N ARG A 350 -26.12 2.35 3.02
CA ARG A 350 -27.00 3.38 2.45
C ARG A 350 -26.39 4.77 2.49
N ASP A 351 -25.28 4.96 3.21
CA ASP A 351 -24.68 6.28 3.36
C ASP A 351 -23.97 6.72 2.07
N PRO A 352 -24.32 7.90 1.52
CA PRO A 352 -23.63 8.45 0.37
C PRO A 352 -22.22 8.91 0.74
N ILE A 353 -21.32 8.90 -0.24
CA ILE A 353 -20.01 9.52 -0.09
C ILE A 353 -20.22 11.03 0.01
N ARG A 354 -19.78 11.63 1.12
CA ARG A 354 -19.91 13.08 1.35
C ARG A 354 -18.88 13.85 0.55
N TRP A 355 -19.17 15.11 0.21
CA TRP A 355 -18.37 15.92 -0.71
C TRP A 355 -16.85 15.96 -0.42
N PRO A 356 -16.35 16.08 0.83
CA PRO A 356 -14.90 16.12 1.06
C PRO A 356 -14.25 14.76 0.81
N ALA A 357 -14.96 13.68 1.14
CA ALA A 357 -14.52 12.32 0.87
C ALA A 357 -14.63 11.98 -0.62
N ALA A 358 -15.62 12.53 -1.33
CA ALA A 358 -15.77 12.39 -2.77
C ALA A 358 -14.63 13.06 -3.54
N ALA A 359 -14.18 14.25 -3.09
CA ALA A 359 -13.02 14.91 -3.65
C ALA A 359 -11.75 14.04 -3.51
N LEU A 360 -11.52 13.49 -2.31
CA LEU A 360 -10.41 12.56 -2.06
C LEU A 360 -10.49 11.27 -2.91
N CYS A 361 -11.69 10.69 -3.09
CA CYS A 361 -11.88 9.56 -4.01
C CYS A 361 -11.62 9.95 -5.47
N SER A 362 -11.98 11.17 -5.87
CA SER A 362 -11.73 11.67 -7.24
C SER A 362 -10.24 11.82 -7.51
N LEU A 363 -9.47 12.29 -6.52
CA LEU A 363 -8.00 12.32 -6.60
C LEU A 363 -7.40 10.92 -6.75
N LEU A 364 -7.99 9.91 -6.10
CA LEU A 364 -7.56 8.52 -6.26
C LEU A 364 -7.80 8.00 -7.68
N VAL A 365 -8.96 8.31 -8.28
CA VAL A 365 -9.26 7.98 -9.67
C VAL A 365 -8.29 8.69 -10.61
N PHE A 366 -8.04 9.99 -10.40
CA PHE A 366 -7.07 10.76 -11.16
C PHE A 366 -5.67 10.14 -11.07
N ASN A 367 -5.23 9.74 -9.87
CA ASN A 367 -3.94 9.10 -9.66
C ASN A 367 -3.80 7.77 -10.44
N GLY A 368 -4.88 6.99 -10.55
CA GLY A 368 -4.91 5.79 -11.39
C GLY A 368 -4.81 6.10 -12.89
N PHE A 369 -5.35 7.23 -13.34
CA PHE A 369 -5.23 7.66 -14.74
C PHE A 369 -3.88 8.30 -15.09
N SER A 370 -3.08 8.71 -14.10
CA SER A 370 -1.82 9.42 -14.30
C SER A 370 -0.86 8.84 -15.35
N PRO A 371 -0.68 7.49 -15.47
CA PRO A 371 0.21 6.94 -16.48
C PRO A 371 -0.24 7.25 -17.91
N TYR A 372 -1.55 7.28 -18.15
CA TYR A 372 -2.13 7.58 -19.46
C TYR A 372 -2.16 9.08 -19.75
N LEU A 373 -2.32 9.89 -18.70
CA LEU A 373 -2.26 11.35 -18.79
C LEU A 373 -0.83 11.88 -18.98
N GLY A 374 0.20 11.05 -18.77
CA GLY A 374 1.60 11.43 -18.83
C GLY A 374 2.10 12.20 -17.60
N THR A 375 1.30 12.30 -16.54
CA THR A 375 1.61 13.13 -15.36
C THR A 375 2.45 12.40 -14.32
N LYS A 376 2.34 11.05 -14.24
CA LYS A 376 3.06 10.22 -13.27
C LYS A 376 2.99 8.74 -13.66
N THR A 377 4.10 8.00 -13.59
CA THR A 377 4.11 6.55 -13.86
C THR A 377 4.35 5.70 -12.60
N GLN A 378 4.98 6.24 -11.56
CA GLN A 378 5.08 5.58 -10.26
C GLN A 378 3.87 5.85 -9.37
N THR A 379 3.64 5.00 -8.36
CA THR A 379 2.59 5.17 -7.35
C THR A 379 1.20 5.52 -7.93
N SER A 380 0.86 4.92 -9.07
CA SER A 380 -0.34 5.17 -9.88
C SER A 380 -1.28 3.95 -9.96
N PHE A 381 -1.17 3.03 -8.99
CA PHE A 381 -1.79 1.70 -8.96
C PHE A 381 -1.34 0.73 -10.07
N SER A 382 -0.32 1.08 -10.84
CA SER A 382 0.30 0.25 -11.89
C SER A 382 1.12 -0.95 -11.37
N MET A 383 0.79 -1.48 -10.19
CA MET A 383 1.51 -2.55 -9.49
C MET A 383 1.65 -3.80 -10.35
N PHE A 384 2.90 -4.19 -10.61
CA PHE A 384 3.25 -5.44 -11.30
C PHE A 384 2.46 -5.66 -12.59
N SER A 385 2.38 -4.60 -13.40
CA SER A 385 1.48 -4.55 -14.55
C SER A 385 2.16 -4.68 -15.90
N ASN A 386 3.48 -4.53 -16.00
CA ASN A 386 4.20 -4.38 -17.28
C ASN A 386 3.72 -3.20 -18.15
N LEU A 387 2.88 -2.30 -17.63
CA LEU A 387 2.36 -1.17 -18.38
C LEU A 387 3.52 -0.31 -18.91
N ARG A 388 3.43 0.20 -20.13
CA ARG A 388 4.31 1.22 -20.72
C ARG A 388 3.43 2.31 -21.36
N THR A 389 3.73 3.56 -21.05
CA THR A 389 3.08 4.78 -21.58
C THR A 389 4.08 5.90 -21.93
N GLU A 390 5.36 5.62 -21.76
CA GLU A 390 6.50 6.51 -21.98
C GLU A 390 6.90 6.58 -23.48
N ALA A 391 7.72 7.57 -23.85
CA ALA A 391 8.28 7.77 -25.20
C ALA A 391 7.23 7.86 -26.32
N GLY A 392 6.07 8.43 -26.05
CA GLY A 392 5.00 8.54 -27.04
C GLY A 392 4.32 7.22 -27.41
N ARG A 393 4.73 6.10 -26.82
CA ARG A 393 4.20 4.76 -27.09
C ARG A 393 3.33 4.27 -25.94
N THR A 394 2.43 3.35 -26.24
CA THR A 394 1.73 2.59 -25.21
C THR A 394 1.61 1.13 -25.62
N ASN A 395 1.80 0.22 -24.66
CA ASN A 395 1.57 -1.20 -24.87
C ASN A 395 0.14 -1.64 -24.45
N HIS A 396 -0.69 -0.69 -24.00
CA HIS A 396 -2.05 -0.96 -23.55
C HIS A 396 -2.97 -1.28 -24.73
N PHE A 397 -3.91 -2.21 -24.55
CA PHE A 397 -4.74 -2.69 -25.68
C PHE A 397 -5.71 -1.64 -26.24
N PHE A 398 -6.25 -0.77 -25.39
CA PHE A 398 -7.28 0.20 -25.79
C PHE A 398 -7.12 1.61 -25.20
N MET A 399 -6.06 1.88 -24.43
CA MET A 399 -5.82 3.22 -23.90
C MET A 399 -4.98 3.99 -24.90
N PRO A 400 -5.50 5.07 -25.50
CA PRO A 400 -4.80 5.76 -26.57
C PRO A 400 -3.81 6.79 -26.04
N THR A 401 -2.81 7.11 -26.85
CA THR A 401 -1.77 8.10 -26.54
C THR A 401 -2.28 9.55 -26.52
N TRP A 402 -3.42 9.84 -27.17
CA TRP A 402 -4.02 11.18 -27.20
C TRP A 402 -4.64 11.62 -25.86
N LEU A 403 -4.79 10.72 -24.88
CA LEU A 403 -5.21 11.09 -23.52
C LEU A 403 -4.13 11.87 -22.76
N ARG A 404 -2.89 11.87 -23.26
CA ARG A 404 -1.76 12.56 -22.63
C ARG A 404 -2.00 14.07 -22.62
N ILE A 405 -1.74 14.68 -21.46
CA ILE A 405 -1.83 16.13 -21.24
C ILE A 405 -0.50 16.75 -20.78
N SER A 406 0.54 15.92 -20.63
CA SER A 406 1.86 16.32 -20.14
C SER A 406 2.96 15.62 -20.92
N ASP A 407 3.98 16.38 -21.31
CA ASP A 407 5.09 15.93 -22.16
C ASP A 407 6.27 15.36 -21.36
N GLU A 408 6.18 15.33 -20.03
CA GLU A 408 7.25 14.83 -19.16
C GLU A 408 7.63 13.37 -19.44
N THR A 409 6.74 12.60 -20.07
CA THR A 409 6.98 11.20 -20.47
C THR A 409 7.43 11.04 -21.93
N LEU A 410 7.53 12.12 -22.69
CA LEU A 410 8.00 12.12 -24.08
C LEU A 410 9.52 12.30 -24.15
N ASP A 411 10.03 13.25 -23.37
CA ASP A 411 11.44 13.59 -23.33
C ASP A 411 12.20 12.53 -22.51
N MET A 412 12.66 11.49 -23.19
CA MET A 412 13.40 10.38 -22.58
C MET A 412 14.89 10.52 -22.89
N VAL A 413 15.73 10.07 -21.97
CA VAL A 413 17.19 10.07 -22.11
C VAL A 413 17.78 8.72 -21.70
N SER A 414 18.85 8.32 -22.37
CA SER A 414 19.70 7.20 -21.97
C SER A 414 20.92 7.72 -21.23
N ILE A 415 21.24 7.14 -20.08
CA ILE A 415 22.43 7.53 -19.30
C ILE A 415 23.60 6.67 -19.76
N GLN A 416 24.66 7.31 -20.27
CA GLN A 416 25.87 6.64 -20.74
C GLN A 416 26.94 6.57 -19.65
N LYS A 417 27.02 7.62 -18.83
CA LYS A 417 27.97 7.73 -17.72
C LYS A 417 27.46 8.72 -16.68
N SER A 418 27.59 8.40 -15.40
CA SER A 418 27.30 9.38 -14.33
C SER A 418 28.23 9.26 -13.13
N SER A 419 28.61 10.40 -12.54
CA SER A 419 29.25 10.44 -11.23
C SER A 419 28.27 10.17 -10.08
N ALA A 420 26.96 10.32 -10.29
CA ALA A 420 25.93 10.22 -9.26
C ALA A 420 25.48 8.78 -9.03
N GLU A 421 25.55 8.33 -7.78
CA GLU A 421 25.20 6.95 -7.40
C GLU A 421 23.74 6.59 -7.75
N THR A 422 22.84 7.57 -7.68
CA THR A 422 21.42 7.39 -8.01
C THR A 422 21.17 7.09 -9.48
N LEU A 423 22.09 7.48 -10.37
CA LEU A 423 21.96 7.33 -11.83
C LEU A 423 22.77 6.16 -12.39
N LYS A 424 23.79 5.67 -11.67
CA LYS A 424 24.61 4.51 -12.07
C LYS A 424 23.79 3.25 -12.36
N ARG A 425 22.63 3.08 -11.70
CA ARG A 425 21.72 1.98 -12.01
C ARG A 425 21.31 2.00 -13.49
N TYR A 426 20.96 3.18 -14.02
CA TYR A 426 20.47 3.33 -15.40
C TYR A 426 21.58 3.18 -16.43
N GLU A 427 22.81 3.59 -16.08
CA GLU A 427 24.02 3.30 -16.87
C GLU A 427 24.23 1.79 -17.02
N ASN A 428 24.15 1.04 -15.92
CA ASN A 428 24.39 -0.41 -15.94
C ASN A 428 23.29 -1.20 -16.66
N THR A 429 22.05 -0.71 -16.66
CA THR A 429 20.91 -1.42 -17.24
C THR A 429 20.54 -0.95 -18.64
N GLY A 430 21.10 0.17 -19.13
CA GLY A 430 20.73 0.76 -20.42
C GLY A 430 19.28 1.28 -20.46
N GLU A 431 18.68 1.54 -19.30
CA GLU A 431 17.30 1.99 -19.20
C GLU A 431 17.14 3.47 -19.58
N LEU A 432 16.01 3.76 -20.22
CA LEU A 432 15.59 5.14 -20.51
C LEU A 432 14.89 5.73 -19.30
N ILE A 433 15.18 6.98 -18.97
CA ILE A 433 14.47 7.74 -17.94
C ILE A 433 13.92 9.03 -18.53
N PRO A 434 12.79 9.55 -18.02
CA PRO A 434 12.37 10.90 -18.37
C PRO A 434 13.43 11.95 -18.05
N PHE A 435 13.55 12.98 -18.88
CA PHE A 435 14.47 14.08 -18.66
C PHE A 435 14.18 14.80 -17.33
N PHE A 436 12.90 14.84 -16.92
CA PHE A 436 12.49 15.26 -15.58
C PHE A 436 13.23 14.52 -14.46
N GLU A 437 13.40 13.21 -14.59
CA GLU A 437 14.06 12.36 -13.58
C GLU A 437 15.56 12.64 -13.51
N LEU A 438 16.19 12.86 -14.67
CA LEU A 438 17.58 13.30 -14.76
C LEU A 438 17.76 14.67 -14.06
N ARG A 439 16.90 15.65 -14.37
CA ARG A 439 16.92 16.96 -13.72
C ARG A 439 16.70 16.88 -12.22
N ARG A 440 15.78 16.03 -11.76
CA ARG A 440 15.54 15.81 -10.33
C ARG A 440 16.77 15.20 -9.64
N ALA A 441 17.41 14.22 -10.26
CA ALA A 441 18.62 13.61 -9.72
C ALA A 441 19.75 14.63 -9.61
N ALA A 442 19.98 15.45 -10.65
CA ALA A 442 20.95 16.53 -10.62
C ALA A 442 20.62 17.56 -9.54
N ALA A 443 19.36 17.99 -9.40
CA ALA A 443 18.95 18.96 -8.37
C ALA A 443 19.16 18.45 -6.93
N ASN A 444 19.06 17.14 -6.71
CA ASN A 444 19.25 16.52 -5.40
C ASN A 444 20.72 16.15 -5.11
N ASP A 445 21.59 16.19 -6.12
CA ASP A 445 23.03 15.97 -5.95
C ASP A 445 23.74 17.31 -5.73
N HIS A 446 24.15 17.55 -4.49
CA HIS A 446 24.84 18.77 -4.06
C HIS A 446 26.37 18.70 -4.18
N THR A 447 26.91 17.66 -4.82
CA THR A 447 28.36 17.58 -5.04
C THR A 447 28.80 18.58 -6.11
N SER A 448 29.96 19.22 -5.88
CA SER A 448 30.55 20.16 -6.84
C SER A 448 31.00 19.50 -8.14
N ASN A 449 31.15 18.17 -8.14
CA ASN A 449 31.75 17.39 -9.22
C ASN A 449 30.71 16.55 -9.98
N PHE A 450 29.43 16.95 -9.98
CA PHE A 450 28.40 16.26 -10.74
C PHE A 450 28.72 16.34 -12.25
N GLU A 451 28.99 15.17 -12.83
CA GLU A 451 29.28 14.97 -14.25
C GLU A 451 28.34 13.88 -14.79
N ILE A 452 27.75 14.16 -15.95
CA ILE A 452 26.87 13.22 -16.63
C ILE A 452 27.04 13.28 -18.13
N VAL A 453 27.04 12.10 -18.75
CA VAL A 453 26.96 11.91 -20.20
C VAL A 453 25.65 11.18 -20.48
N TYR A 454 24.78 11.80 -21.28
CA TYR A 454 23.47 11.24 -21.62
C TYR A 454 23.14 11.49 -23.09
N THR A 455 22.29 10.63 -23.66
CA THR A 455 21.84 10.75 -25.05
C THR A 455 20.33 11.00 -25.06
N PRO A 456 19.85 12.15 -25.56
CA PRO A 456 18.43 12.38 -25.78
C PRO A 456 17.85 11.35 -26.76
N MET A 457 16.64 10.89 -26.49
CA MET A 457 15.95 9.95 -27.37
C MET A 457 15.73 10.57 -28.75
N GLY A 458 16.19 9.89 -29.80
CA GLY A 458 16.12 10.37 -31.18
C GLY A 458 17.34 11.19 -31.64
N SER A 459 18.33 11.40 -30.76
CA SER A 459 19.64 11.95 -31.10
C SER A 459 20.70 10.84 -31.06
N ASP A 460 21.65 10.88 -32.00
CA ASP A 460 22.84 10.02 -31.97
C ASP A 460 24.03 10.68 -31.23
N GLN A 461 23.89 11.96 -30.86
CA GLN A 461 24.94 12.74 -30.23
C GLN A 461 24.78 12.72 -28.70
N PRO A 462 25.77 12.21 -27.94
CA PRO A 462 25.76 12.31 -26.49
C PRO A 462 26.04 13.75 -26.05
N LEU A 463 25.31 14.20 -25.04
CA LEU A 463 25.51 15.47 -24.35
C LEU A 463 26.27 15.23 -23.05
N THR A 464 27.24 16.08 -22.77
CA THR A 464 28.03 16.05 -21.54
C THR A 464 27.73 17.31 -20.73
N ALA A 465 27.19 17.13 -19.51
CA ALA A 465 26.90 18.22 -18.59
C ALA A 465 27.77 18.10 -17.33
N THR A 466 28.39 19.21 -16.92
CA THR A 466 29.20 19.29 -15.70
C THR A 466 28.80 20.52 -14.90
N ARG A 467 28.63 20.38 -13.58
CA ARG A 467 28.15 21.50 -12.73
C ARG A 467 29.16 22.66 -12.65
N SER A 468 30.45 22.36 -12.77
CA SER A 468 31.55 23.32 -12.65
C SER A 468 32.14 23.77 -14.00
N GLY A 469 31.65 23.24 -15.12
CA GLY A 469 32.23 23.45 -16.45
C GLY A 469 31.36 24.29 -17.39
N ILE A 470 31.97 24.75 -18.47
CA ILE A 470 31.29 25.31 -19.64
C ILE A 470 30.86 24.11 -20.47
N SER A 471 29.56 23.82 -20.51
CA SER A 471 28.98 22.84 -21.43
C SER A 471 27.99 23.51 -22.37
N ASP A 472 27.60 22.79 -23.42
CA ASP A 472 26.59 23.25 -24.38
C ASP A 472 25.31 23.72 -23.66
N ASP A 473 24.66 24.77 -24.14
CA ASP A 473 23.47 25.36 -23.52
C ASP A 473 22.35 24.31 -23.38
N GLU A 474 22.25 23.40 -24.35
CA GLU A 474 21.31 22.27 -24.31
C GLU A 474 21.66 21.26 -23.20
N ALA A 475 22.95 20.98 -22.99
CA ALA A 475 23.42 20.08 -21.94
C ALA A 475 23.16 20.66 -20.54
N MET A 476 23.25 21.99 -20.39
CA MET A 476 23.04 22.71 -19.13
C MET A 476 21.59 22.68 -18.62
N ARG A 477 20.60 22.37 -19.48
CA ARG A 477 19.18 22.22 -19.09
C ARG A 477 18.96 21.16 -18.01
N VAL A 478 19.88 20.21 -17.85
CA VAL A 478 19.86 19.21 -16.74
C VAL A 478 19.86 19.89 -15.36
N PHE A 479 20.46 21.07 -15.23
CA PHE A 479 20.55 21.80 -13.97
C PHE A 479 19.38 22.75 -13.72
N GLU A 480 18.42 22.86 -14.65
CA GLU A 480 17.17 23.57 -14.40
C GLU A 480 16.36 22.81 -13.35
N GLU A 481 16.31 23.29 -12.12
CA GLU A 481 15.63 22.55 -11.05
C GLU A 481 14.12 22.48 -11.27
N PRO A 482 13.50 21.28 -11.26
CA PRO A 482 12.05 21.19 -11.21
C PRO A 482 11.52 21.76 -9.88
N SER A 483 10.32 22.32 -9.92
CA SER A 483 9.69 22.89 -8.72
C SER A 483 9.62 21.87 -7.58
N LEU A 484 9.73 22.34 -6.34
CA LEU A 484 9.69 21.47 -5.15
C LEU A 484 8.40 20.62 -5.11
N LEU A 485 7.27 21.21 -5.52
CA LEU A 485 5.99 20.51 -5.59
C LEU A 485 6.02 19.34 -6.59
N MET A 486 6.53 19.57 -7.80
CA MET A 486 6.67 18.50 -8.79
C MET A 486 7.62 17.42 -8.30
N ARG A 487 8.76 17.79 -7.71
CA ARG A 487 9.71 16.84 -7.14
C ARG A 487 9.09 15.94 -6.06
N LYS A 488 8.13 16.45 -5.28
CA LYS A 488 7.46 15.70 -4.20
C LYS A 488 6.24 14.90 -4.66
N VAL A 489 5.50 15.34 -5.68
CA VAL A 489 4.21 14.69 -6.06
C VAL A 489 4.35 13.78 -7.28
N VAL A 490 5.25 14.13 -8.19
CA VAL A 490 5.45 13.45 -9.46
C VAL A 490 6.64 12.50 -9.35
N GLY A 491 6.48 11.30 -9.89
CA GLY A 491 7.53 10.30 -9.93
C GLY A 491 7.35 9.43 -11.17
N PHE A 492 8.41 9.33 -11.94
CA PHE A 492 8.47 8.45 -13.09
C PHE A 492 9.47 7.33 -12.84
N ARG A 493 9.18 6.17 -13.42
CA ARG A 493 10.12 5.04 -13.46
C ARG A 493 10.94 5.10 -14.74
N GLY A 494 12.12 4.52 -14.71
CA GLY A 494 12.81 4.14 -15.95
C GLY A 494 12.02 3.05 -16.69
N VAL A 495 12.35 2.89 -17.96
CA VAL A 495 11.81 1.82 -18.83
C VAL A 495 12.95 1.16 -19.60
N PRO A 496 12.83 -0.13 -19.96
CA PRO A 496 13.81 -0.77 -20.84
C PRO A 496 13.85 -0.05 -22.19
N PRO A 497 14.88 -0.30 -23.01
CA PRO A 497 14.90 0.09 -24.42
C PRO A 497 13.57 -0.20 -25.13
N LEU A 498 13.21 0.66 -26.09
CA LEU A 498 11.87 0.65 -26.69
C LEU A 498 11.60 -0.56 -27.61
N ASP A 499 12.66 -1.26 -28.01
CA ASP A 499 12.66 -2.51 -28.76
C ASP A 499 12.51 -3.75 -27.86
N GLU A 500 12.68 -3.60 -26.54
CA GLU A 500 12.49 -4.66 -25.57
C GLU A 500 11.11 -4.62 -24.89
N PRO A 501 10.55 -5.78 -24.48
CA PRO A 501 9.34 -5.84 -23.67
C PRO A 501 9.51 -5.10 -22.34
N CYS A 502 8.45 -4.45 -21.84
CA CYS A 502 8.48 -3.88 -20.50
C CYS A 502 8.45 -5.00 -19.45
N THR A 503 9.60 -5.33 -18.86
CA THR A 503 9.73 -6.39 -17.85
C THR A 503 9.20 -5.98 -16.48
N CYS A 504 9.02 -6.97 -15.59
CA CYS A 504 8.59 -6.70 -14.24
C CYS A 504 9.66 -5.98 -13.41
N ARG A 505 9.23 -5.01 -12.61
CA ARG A 505 10.10 -4.23 -11.73
C ARG A 505 9.55 -4.27 -10.31
N HIS A 506 10.46 -4.48 -9.35
CA HIS A 506 10.19 -4.55 -7.91
C HIS A 506 10.77 -3.36 -7.16
#